data_AF-A0A913Z5F6-F1
#
_entry.id   AF-A0A913Z5F6-F1
#
_cell.length_a   1.000
_cell.length_b   1.000
_cell.length_c   1.000
_cell.angle_alpha   90.00
_cell.angle_beta   90.00
_cell.angle_gamma   90.00
#
_symmetry.space_group_name_H-M   'P 1'
#
loop_
_entity.id
_entity.type
_entity.pdbx_description
1 polymer ?
#
loop_
_entity_poly.entity_id
_entity_poly.type
_entity_poly.pdbx_seq_one_letter_code
_entity_poly.pdbx_strand_id
1 'polypeptide(L)'
;MNRLLLACVVLAAANAAVEAECVFGYTQREGGNCYKLFGQNRHNWLTADHICTSEGGWLTTLRNEADSVWVNSFFHENRRHFCTDWYWIGANDFVREGVYEWVQDGSVLQYFNWLPGEPNHHIGYNEDVVEVNSANRQWNDNILDGVQLCFICEKKPIGSC
;
A
#
# COMPACT_ATOMS: atom_id res chain seq x y z
N MET A 1 -3.59 -67.79 -23.01
CA MET A 1 -4.68 -66.93 -22.52
C MET A 1 -4.07 -65.78 -21.75
N ASN A 2 -3.90 -64.64 -22.43
CA ASN A 2 -3.11 -63.51 -21.98
C ASN A 2 -3.99 -62.53 -21.18
N ARG A 3 -3.81 -62.44 -19.85
CA ARG A 3 -4.52 -61.46 -19.02
C ARG A 3 -3.75 -60.14 -19.03
N LEU A 4 -4.01 -59.32 -20.04
CA LEU A 4 -3.60 -57.91 -20.06
C LEU A 4 -4.47 -57.14 -19.05
N LEU A 5 -3.91 -56.84 -17.88
CA LEU A 5 -4.45 -55.87 -16.94
C LEU A 5 -4.19 -54.47 -17.52
N LEU A 6 -5.25 -53.81 -17.98
CA LEU A 6 -5.21 -52.41 -18.37
C LEU A 6 -5.17 -51.56 -17.09
N ALA A 7 -3.98 -51.16 -16.65
CA ALA A 7 -3.84 -50.19 -15.58
C ALA A 7 -4.20 -48.80 -16.14
N CYS A 8 -5.38 -48.31 -15.78
CA CYS A 8 -5.77 -46.92 -16.01
C CYS A 8 -4.87 -46.04 -15.14
N VAL A 9 -3.78 -45.53 -15.71
CA VAL A 9 -2.99 -44.48 -15.08
C VAL A 9 -3.79 -43.19 -15.23
N VAL A 10 -4.62 -42.89 -14.23
CA VAL A 10 -5.22 -41.57 -14.10
C VAL A 10 -4.10 -40.62 -13.71
N LEU A 11 -3.50 -39.95 -14.70
CA LEU A 11 -2.61 -38.81 -14.47
C LEU A 11 -3.48 -37.69 -13.89
N ALA A 12 -3.52 -37.59 -12.57
CA ALA A 12 -3.98 -36.37 -11.91
C ALA A 12 -2.98 -35.27 -12.28
N ALA A 13 -3.42 -34.32 -13.10
CA ALA A 13 -2.68 -33.08 -13.27
C ALA A 13 -2.72 -32.37 -11.91
N ALA A 14 -1.60 -32.42 -11.18
CA ALA A 14 -1.41 -31.55 -10.03
C ALA A 14 -1.38 -30.12 -10.58
N ASN A 15 -2.49 -29.41 -10.45
CA ASN A 15 -2.53 -27.98 -10.71
C ASN A 15 -1.76 -27.34 -9.56
N ALA A 16 -0.43 -27.24 -9.70
CA ALA A 16 0.38 -26.51 -8.75
C ALA A 16 -0.11 -25.06 -8.80
N ALA A 17 -0.82 -24.62 -7.76
CA ALA A 17 -1.08 -23.22 -7.58
C ALA A 17 0.29 -22.53 -7.57
N VAL A 18 0.51 -21.59 -8.50
CA VAL A 18 1.71 -20.75 -8.44
C VAL A 18 1.62 -20.02 -7.12
N GLU A 19 2.57 -20.31 -6.22
CA GLU A 19 2.63 -19.63 -4.93
C GLU A 19 2.86 -18.14 -5.20
N ALA A 20 1.99 -17.30 -4.64
CA ALA A 20 2.02 -15.88 -4.91
C ALA A 20 3.19 -15.27 -4.13
N GLU A 21 4.22 -14.81 -4.83
CA GLU A 21 5.47 -14.33 -4.22
C GLU A 21 5.74 -12.85 -4.50
N CYS A 22 6.40 -12.18 -3.55
CA CYS A 22 6.85 -10.80 -3.75
C CYS A 22 8.16 -10.72 -4.53
N VAL A 23 8.28 -9.71 -5.40
CA VAL A 23 9.55 -9.42 -6.06
C VAL A 23 10.64 -9.05 -5.04
N PHE A 24 11.90 -9.21 -5.44
CA PHE A 24 13.05 -8.79 -4.63
C PHE A 24 12.89 -7.35 -4.09
N GLY A 25 13.17 -7.18 -2.80
CA GLY A 25 13.09 -5.90 -2.09
C GLY A 25 11.70 -5.53 -1.57
N TYR A 26 10.68 -6.35 -1.82
CA TYR A 26 9.36 -6.23 -1.19
C TYR A 26 9.19 -7.29 -0.11
N THR A 27 8.50 -6.90 0.96
CA THR A 27 8.10 -7.78 2.06
C THR A 27 6.65 -8.20 1.86
N GLN A 28 6.39 -9.50 1.93
CA GLN A 28 5.04 -10.02 1.86
C GLN A 28 4.35 -9.88 3.21
N ARG A 29 3.13 -9.32 3.22
CA ARG A 29 2.20 -9.54 4.32
C ARG A 29 1.58 -10.92 4.16
N GLU A 30 1.51 -11.69 5.25
CA GLU A 30 0.97 -13.06 5.21
C GLU A 30 -0.40 -13.10 4.51
N GLY A 31 -0.49 -13.90 3.44
CA GLY A 31 -1.70 -14.05 2.63
C GLY A 31 -2.16 -12.79 1.88
N GLY A 32 -1.34 -11.74 1.81
CA GLY A 32 -1.71 -10.43 1.27
C GLY A 32 -0.73 -9.87 0.26
N ASN A 33 -0.76 -8.54 0.13
CA ASN A 33 0.05 -7.77 -0.81
C ASN A 33 1.52 -7.66 -0.36
N CYS A 34 2.33 -7.13 -1.27
CA CYS A 34 3.76 -6.89 -1.14
C CYS A 34 4.02 -5.42 -0.84
N TYR A 35 4.91 -5.13 0.11
CA TYR A 35 5.19 -3.77 0.57
C TYR A 35 6.68 -3.44 0.54
N LYS A 36 7.03 -2.22 0.13
CA LYS A 36 8.41 -1.73 0.13
C LYS A 36 8.45 -0.29 0.65
N LEU A 37 9.25 -0.07 1.68
CA LEU A 37 9.50 1.27 2.22
C LEU A 37 10.61 1.97 1.43
N PHE A 38 10.28 3.10 0.83
CA PHE A 38 11.25 4.02 0.25
C PHE A 38 11.73 4.99 1.34
N GLY A 39 12.71 4.54 2.13
CA GLY A 39 13.19 5.23 3.32
C GLY A 39 14.55 5.95 3.19
N GLN A 40 15.18 5.92 2.02
CA GLN A 40 16.49 6.54 1.79
C GLN A 40 16.40 7.98 1.27
N ASN A 41 15.29 8.34 0.62
CA ASN A 41 15.01 9.67 0.13
C ASN A 41 13.56 10.02 0.48
N ARG A 42 13.32 11.31 0.73
CA ARG A 42 11.98 11.85 0.95
C ARG A 42 11.50 12.53 -0.31
N HIS A 43 10.24 12.34 -0.65
CA HIS A 43 9.63 12.89 -1.86
C HIS A 43 8.28 13.52 -1.53
N ASN A 44 7.84 14.47 -2.35
CA ASN A 44 6.45 14.92 -2.30
C ASN A 44 5.52 13.79 -2.75
N TRP A 45 4.23 13.95 -2.49
CA TRP A 45 3.25 12.89 -2.72
C TRP A 45 3.19 12.47 -4.19
N LEU A 46 3.18 13.42 -5.15
CA LEU A 46 3.13 13.11 -6.58
C LEU A 46 4.33 12.28 -7.04
N THR A 47 5.54 12.63 -6.59
CA THR A 47 6.75 11.88 -6.94
C THR A 47 6.73 10.49 -6.30
N ALA A 48 6.23 10.38 -5.07
CA ALA A 48 6.09 9.11 -4.37
C ALA A 48 5.10 8.17 -5.10
N ASP A 49 3.95 8.70 -5.54
CA ASP A 49 2.97 7.97 -6.35
C ASP A 49 3.56 7.52 -7.69
N HIS A 50 4.25 8.42 -8.41
CA HIS A 50 4.94 8.07 -9.65
C HIS A 50 6.00 6.97 -9.45
N ILE A 51 6.74 6.98 -8.34
CA ILE A 51 7.70 5.92 -8.02
C ILE A 51 6.97 4.60 -7.80
N CYS A 52 5.89 4.57 -7.02
CA CYS A 52 5.15 3.34 -6.76
C CYS A 52 4.50 2.76 -8.02
N THR A 53 3.91 3.61 -8.86
CA THR A 53 3.34 3.19 -10.15
C THR A 53 4.43 2.66 -11.09
N SER A 54 5.61 3.28 -11.13
CA SER A 54 6.76 2.78 -11.92
C SER A 54 7.29 1.42 -11.45
N GLU A 55 7.09 1.07 -10.18
CA GLU A 55 7.43 -0.24 -9.62
C GLU A 55 6.31 -1.30 -9.81
N GLY A 56 5.25 -0.95 -10.56
CA GLY A 56 4.10 -1.78 -10.82
C GLY A 56 3.12 -1.89 -9.64
N GLY A 57 3.12 -0.90 -8.75
CA GLY A 57 2.29 -0.83 -7.57
C GLY A 57 1.56 0.50 -7.43
N TRP A 58 1.24 0.86 -6.20
CA TRP A 58 0.58 2.10 -5.80
C TRP A 58 1.08 2.52 -4.41
N LEU A 59 0.84 3.77 -4.01
CA LEU A 59 1.07 4.18 -2.62
C LEU A 59 0.16 3.39 -1.68
N THR A 60 0.69 2.91 -0.56
CA THR A 60 0.00 1.97 0.33
C THR A 60 -1.42 2.41 0.71
N THR A 61 -2.32 1.43 0.78
CA THR A 61 -3.71 1.60 1.20
C THR A 61 -3.90 1.13 2.65
N LEU A 62 -4.85 1.73 3.36
CA LEU A 62 -5.24 1.37 4.73
C LEU A 62 -6.76 1.16 4.76
N ARG A 63 -7.24 -0.03 4.41
CA ARG A 63 -8.69 -0.26 4.21
C ARG A 63 -9.43 -0.65 5.49
N ASN A 64 -8.71 -0.96 6.56
CA ASN A 64 -9.24 -1.34 7.86
C ASN A 64 -8.17 -1.22 8.95
N GLU A 65 -8.56 -1.45 10.21
CA GLU A 65 -7.66 -1.39 11.37
C GLU A 65 -6.51 -2.40 11.27
N ALA A 66 -6.72 -3.59 10.71
CA ALA A 66 -5.65 -4.59 10.58
C ALA A 66 -4.58 -4.14 9.57
N ASP A 67 -4.98 -3.46 8.50
CA ASP A 67 -4.05 -2.82 7.56
C ASP A 67 -3.27 -1.70 8.25
N SER A 68 -3.99 -0.83 8.98
CA SER A 68 -3.39 0.25 9.76
C SER A 68 -2.34 -0.26 10.75
N VAL A 69 -2.68 -1.27 11.56
CA VAL A 69 -1.72 -1.87 12.51
C VAL A 69 -0.51 -2.44 11.79
N TRP A 70 -0.71 -3.23 10.73
CA TRP A 70 0.40 -3.90 10.06
C TRP A 70 1.32 -2.92 9.32
N VAL A 71 0.76 -1.99 8.54
CA VAL A 71 1.54 -1.02 7.75
C VAL A 71 2.32 -0.07 8.65
N ASN A 72 1.74 0.39 9.76
CA ASN A 72 2.45 1.24 10.71
C ASN A 72 3.59 0.49 11.43
N SER A 73 3.40 -0.78 11.81
CA SER A 73 4.49 -1.61 12.33
C SER A 73 5.58 -1.83 11.29
N PHE A 74 5.20 -2.17 10.05
CA PHE A 74 6.13 -2.34 8.94
C PHE A 74 6.96 -1.07 8.71
N PHE A 75 6.33 0.12 8.71
CA PHE A 75 7.04 1.39 8.64
C PHE A 75 8.04 1.55 9.78
N HIS A 76 7.59 1.35 11.03
CA HIS A 76 8.41 1.55 12.21
C HIS A 76 9.65 0.63 12.26
N GLU A 77 9.49 -0.62 11.84
CA GLU A 77 10.56 -1.63 11.82
C GLU A 77 11.59 -1.38 10.70
N ASN A 78 11.15 -0.80 9.58
CA ASN A 78 11.99 -0.66 8.38
C ASN A 78 12.53 0.75 8.15
N ARG A 79 11.98 1.76 8.85
CA ARG A 79 12.39 3.16 8.67
C ARG A 79 13.86 3.38 8.97
N ARG A 80 14.45 4.26 8.18
CA ARG A 80 15.85 4.69 8.31
C ARG A 80 15.89 6.10 8.89
N HIS A 81 17.09 6.57 9.24
CA HIS A 81 17.29 7.88 9.87
C HIS A 81 16.75 9.08 9.08
N PHE A 82 16.48 8.93 7.79
CA PHE A 82 15.91 10.00 6.96
C PHE A 82 14.39 10.12 7.07
N CYS A 83 13.70 9.11 7.62
CA CYS A 83 12.26 9.15 7.81
C CYS A 83 11.90 9.83 9.13
N THR A 84 10.81 10.61 9.09
CA THR A 84 10.16 11.08 10.30
C THR A 84 9.21 9.98 10.83
N ASP A 85 8.38 10.29 11.82
CA ASP A 85 7.25 9.42 12.16
C ASP A 85 6.12 9.45 11.10
N TRP A 86 6.18 10.38 10.14
CA TRP A 86 5.17 10.57 9.10
C TRP A 86 5.56 9.97 7.76
N TYR A 87 4.57 9.45 7.03
CA TYR A 87 4.72 8.90 5.69
C TYR A 87 3.48 9.09 4.83
N TRP A 88 3.67 9.12 3.50
CA TRP A 88 2.56 9.21 2.55
C TRP A 88 1.80 7.90 2.39
N ILE A 89 0.47 8.01 2.25
CA ILE A 89 -0.41 6.92 1.81
C ILE A 89 -1.12 7.30 0.52
N GLY A 90 -1.77 6.34 -0.14
CA GLY A 90 -2.44 6.54 -1.42
C GLY A 90 -3.78 7.27 -1.38
N ALA A 91 -4.17 7.89 -0.27
CA ALA A 91 -5.44 8.62 -0.17
C ALA A 91 -5.27 10.07 -0.65
N ASN A 92 -6.24 10.55 -1.44
CA ASN A 92 -6.30 11.90 -2.01
C ASN A 92 -7.76 12.29 -2.31
N ASP A 93 -8.09 13.56 -2.45
CA ASP A 93 -9.43 14.04 -2.85
C ASP A 93 -9.43 14.92 -4.11
N PHE A 94 -8.44 14.74 -5.00
CA PHE A 94 -8.26 15.50 -6.25
C PHE A 94 -9.51 15.59 -7.14
N VAL A 95 -10.37 14.57 -7.11
CA VAL A 95 -11.59 14.51 -7.93
C VAL A 95 -12.70 15.37 -7.34
N ARG A 96 -12.85 15.37 -6.01
CA ARG A 96 -13.89 16.09 -5.29
C ARG A 96 -13.45 16.36 -3.86
N GLU A 97 -13.22 17.63 -3.57
CA GLU A 97 -12.93 18.17 -2.25
C GLU A 97 -13.75 17.51 -1.13
N GLY A 98 -13.06 17.03 -0.10
CA GLY A 98 -13.65 16.37 1.07
C GLY A 98 -14.12 14.95 0.82
N VAL A 99 -13.84 14.38 -0.37
CA VAL A 99 -14.12 12.98 -0.70
C VAL A 99 -12.84 12.30 -1.13
N TYR A 100 -12.20 11.69 -0.15
CA TYR A 100 -10.94 10.98 -0.34
C TYR A 100 -11.15 9.61 -0.99
N GLU A 101 -10.30 9.30 -1.95
CA GLU A 101 -10.26 8.10 -2.76
C GLU A 101 -8.85 7.47 -2.73
N TRP A 102 -8.77 6.16 -2.90
CA TRP A 102 -7.50 5.46 -3.07
C TRP A 102 -6.99 5.58 -4.51
N VAL A 103 -5.73 6.00 -4.70
CA VAL A 103 -5.07 6.03 -6.03
C VAL A 103 -5.09 4.69 -6.76
N GLN A 104 -5.14 3.58 -6.00
CA GLN A 104 -5.11 2.24 -6.55
C GLN A 104 -6.28 1.94 -7.50
N ASP A 105 -7.49 2.31 -7.09
CA ASP A 105 -8.73 1.86 -7.73
C ASP A 105 -9.86 2.91 -7.74
N GLY A 106 -9.61 4.12 -7.21
CA GLY A 106 -10.61 5.18 -7.09
C GLY A 106 -11.69 4.90 -6.06
N SER A 107 -11.54 3.89 -5.20
CA SER A 107 -12.54 3.62 -4.17
C SER A 107 -12.50 4.66 -3.06
N VAL A 108 -13.67 5.18 -2.68
CA VAL A 108 -13.83 6.14 -1.59
C VAL A 108 -13.47 5.49 -0.25
N LEU A 109 -12.77 6.24 0.62
CA LEU A 109 -12.41 5.78 1.96
C LEU A 109 -13.63 5.25 2.74
N GLN A 110 -13.50 4.02 3.22
CA GLN A 110 -14.46 3.41 4.17
C GLN A 110 -13.89 3.33 5.59
N TYR A 111 -12.56 3.39 5.70
CA TYR A 111 -11.82 3.46 6.95
C TYR A 111 -10.92 4.69 6.90
N PHE A 112 -10.87 5.41 8.00
CA PHE A 112 -10.01 6.56 8.21
C PHE A 112 -9.73 6.70 9.71
N ASN A 113 -8.62 7.31 10.06
CA ASN A 113 -8.23 7.57 11.44
C ASN A 113 -7.66 8.98 11.58
N TRP A 114 -8.43 9.98 11.14
CA TRP A 114 -8.03 11.39 11.19
C TRP A 114 -7.57 11.82 12.58
N LEU A 115 -6.58 12.70 12.63
CA LEU A 115 -6.26 13.44 13.84
C LEU A 115 -7.47 14.28 14.31
N PRO A 116 -7.61 14.56 15.62
CA PRO A 116 -8.66 15.44 16.09
C PRO A 116 -8.57 16.82 15.43
N GLY A 117 -9.57 17.18 14.65
CA GLY A 117 -9.61 18.43 13.88
C GLY A 117 -9.41 18.23 12.38
N GLU A 118 -8.93 17.06 11.95
CA GLU A 118 -8.71 16.72 10.54
C GLU A 118 -9.90 15.95 9.91
N PRO A 119 -10.06 15.99 8.57
CA PRO A 119 -9.34 16.87 7.66
C PRO A 119 -9.80 18.33 7.81
N ASN A 120 -8.85 19.26 7.92
CA ASN A 120 -9.17 20.64 8.27
C ASN A 120 -9.16 21.60 7.07
N HIS A 121 -8.69 21.14 5.90
CA HIS A 121 -8.61 21.93 4.67
C HIS A 121 -8.10 23.33 4.96
N HIS A 122 -6.89 23.47 5.50
CA HIS A 122 -6.39 24.73 6.08
C HIS A 122 -6.75 25.92 5.17
N ILE A 123 -7.71 26.75 5.61
CA ILE A 123 -8.41 27.73 4.75
C ILE A 123 -7.43 28.48 3.83
N GLY A 124 -7.51 28.20 2.52
CA GLY A 124 -6.67 28.80 1.49
C GLY A 124 -5.56 27.90 0.92
N TYR A 125 -5.41 26.68 1.44
CA TYR A 125 -4.52 25.65 0.92
C TYR A 125 -5.34 24.43 0.45
N ASN A 126 -5.05 23.95 -0.76
CA ASN A 126 -5.61 22.69 -1.28
C ASN A 126 -4.79 21.53 -0.70
N GLU A 127 -5.25 21.00 0.42
CA GLU A 127 -4.64 19.87 1.14
C GLU A 127 -5.17 18.53 0.63
N ASP A 128 -4.75 18.19 -0.58
CA ASP A 128 -5.42 17.14 -1.33
C ASP A 128 -4.85 15.73 -1.11
N VAL A 129 -3.84 15.58 -0.23
CA VAL A 129 -3.08 14.33 -0.05
C VAL A 129 -2.89 13.96 1.42
N VAL A 130 -2.81 12.66 1.71
CA VAL A 130 -2.83 12.18 3.10
C VAL A 130 -1.51 11.59 3.55
N GLU A 131 -1.06 12.03 4.72
CA GLU A 131 0.04 11.45 5.49
C GLU A 131 -0.47 10.74 6.75
N VAL A 132 0.31 9.78 7.25
CA VAL A 132 0.02 9.04 8.47
C VAL A 132 1.17 9.16 9.44
N ASN A 133 0.85 9.50 10.70
CA ASN A 133 1.79 9.44 11.79
C ASN A 133 1.88 8.00 12.32
N SER A 134 2.99 7.33 12.08
CA SER A 134 3.21 5.94 12.50
C SER A 134 3.20 5.72 14.01
N ALA A 135 3.42 6.76 14.83
CA ALA A 135 3.46 6.62 16.28
C ALA A 135 2.06 6.44 16.89
N ASN A 136 1.03 7.06 16.31
CA ASN A 136 -0.36 6.99 16.80
C ASN A 136 -1.35 6.48 15.74
N ARG A 137 -0.87 6.18 14.52
CA ARG A 137 -1.64 5.73 13.35
C ARG A 137 -2.66 6.74 12.83
N GLN A 138 -2.56 8.00 13.23
CA GLN A 138 -3.53 9.03 12.88
C GLN A 138 -3.14 9.76 11.61
N TRP A 139 -4.14 10.22 10.87
CA TRP A 139 -4.00 10.74 9.51
C TRP A 139 -4.11 12.26 9.53
N ASN A 140 -3.43 12.90 8.59
CA ASN A 140 -3.49 14.32 8.33
C ASN A 140 -3.60 14.51 6.82
N ASP A 141 -4.51 15.36 6.36
CA ASP A 141 -4.45 15.91 5.00
C ASP A 141 -3.37 16.99 4.97
N ASN A 142 -2.72 17.13 3.82
CA ASN A 142 -1.58 18.03 3.68
C ASN A 142 -1.51 18.55 2.24
N ILE A 143 -0.79 19.66 2.09
CA ILE A 143 -0.56 20.28 0.79
C ILE A 143 0.24 19.36 -0.14
N LEU A 144 -0.09 19.41 -1.43
CA LEU A 144 0.55 18.60 -2.47
C LEU A 144 2.06 18.88 -2.61
N ASP A 145 2.44 20.15 -2.40
CA ASP A 145 3.78 20.67 -2.61
C ASP A 145 4.43 21.16 -1.31
N GLY A 146 5.76 21.11 -1.23
CA GLY A 146 6.52 21.67 -0.11
C GLY A 146 6.75 20.72 1.06
N VAL A 147 6.04 19.60 1.12
CA VAL A 147 6.27 18.51 2.09
C VAL A 147 6.98 17.34 1.42
N GLN A 148 8.00 16.80 2.08
CA GLN A 148 8.74 15.61 1.61
C GLN A 148 8.79 14.56 2.71
N LEU A 149 8.24 13.37 2.43
CA LEU A 149 8.21 12.26 3.35
C LEU A 149 8.73 10.97 2.74
N CYS A 150 9.03 10.01 3.61
CA CYS A 150 9.13 8.61 3.20
C CYS A 150 7.75 8.08 2.83
N PHE A 151 7.70 6.98 2.11
CA PHE A 151 6.44 6.40 1.63
C PHE A 151 6.60 4.90 1.42
N ILE A 152 5.47 4.20 1.45
CA ILE A 152 5.41 2.75 1.24
C ILE A 152 4.69 2.50 -0.07
N CYS A 153 5.33 1.75 -0.96
CA CYS A 153 4.65 1.19 -2.12
C CYS A 153 4.04 -0.16 -1.76
N GLU A 154 2.81 -0.37 -2.16
CA GLU A 154 2.06 -1.62 -2.08
C GLU A 154 1.83 -2.16 -3.49
N LYS A 155 1.90 -3.48 -3.66
CA LYS A 155 1.52 -4.13 -4.92
C LYS A 155 1.09 -5.57 -4.72
N LYS A 156 0.37 -6.11 -5.71
CA LYS A 156 0.01 -7.54 -5.70
C LYS A 156 1.26 -8.43 -5.83
N PRO A 157 1.29 -9.63 -5.22
CA PRO A 157 2.35 -10.61 -5.47
C PRO A 157 2.34 -11.10 -6.92
N ILE A 158 3.49 -11.54 -7.44
CA ILE A 158 3.58 -12.17 -8.75
C ILE A 158 2.76 -13.47 -8.73
N GLY A 159 2.06 -13.76 -9.82
CA GLY A 159 1.26 -14.98 -9.94
C GLY A 159 -0.09 -14.90 -9.22
N SER A 160 -0.40 -13.80 -8.54
CA SER A 160 -1.76 -13.51 -8.10
C SER A 160 -2.63 -13.20 -9.32
N CYS A 161 -3.67 -14.00 -9.53
CA CYS A 161 -4.66 -13.82 -10.59
C CYS A 161 -5.75 -12.83 -10.16
#